data_AF-A0A4Q6G5K4-F1
#
_entry.id   AF-A0A4Q6G5K4-F1
#
_cell.length_a   1.000
_cell.length_b   1.000
_cell.length_c   1.000
_cell.angle_alpha   90.00
_cell.angle_beta   90.00
_cell.angle_gamma   90.00
#
_symmetry.space_group_name_H-M   'P 1'
#
loop_
_entity.id
_entity.type
_entity.pdbx_description
1 polymer ?
#
loop_
_entity_poly.entity_id
_entity_poly.type
_entity_poly.pdbx_seq_one_letter_code
_entity_poly.pdbx_strand_id
1 'polypeptide(L)'
;MKRTVSAAALALSISTPSFALMLPPSATKTICLDSYESETGAKFAGNCDQAANNKELALPLLDNGCADGQIALTSVAYPASFVQNSPKQKKNTKLKFDIEINNCLPPNVAQL
;
A
#
# COMPACT_ATOMS: atom_id res chain seq x y z
N MET A 1 24.78 55.34 8.14
CA MET A 1 23.83 54.46 7.42
C MET A 1 24.47 53.08 7.32
N LYS A 2 23.91 52.07 8.02
CA LYS A 2 24.44 50.70 8.06
C LYS A 2 23.64 49.85 7.06
N ARG A 3 24.34 49.18 6.12
CA ARG A 3 23.76 48.16 5.24
C ARG A 3 24.23 46.80 5.74
N THR A 4 23.30 45.99 6.23
CA THR A 4 23.53 44.59 6.60
C THR A 4 23.14 43.73 5.42
N VAL A 5 24.11 43.04 4.82
CA VAL A 5 23.88 42.05 3.77
C VAL A 5 23.82 40.69 4.43
N SER A 6 22.68 40.02 4.27
CA SER A 6 22.45 38.65 4.74
C SER A 6 23.03 37.60 3.80
N ALA A 7 23.32 36.45 4.39
CA ALA A 7 23.25 35.08 3.86
C ALA A 7 24.27 34.63 2.82
N ALA A 8 25.05 33.61 3.21
CA ALA A 8 25.41 32.49 2.35
C ALA A 8 25.88 31.30 3.21
N ALA A 9 24.92 30.60 3.84
CA ALA A 9 25.17 29.23 4.28
C ALA A 9 25.18 28.36 3.01
N LEU A 10 26.38 28.01 2.55
CA LEU A 10 26.56 27.08 1.45
C LEU A 10 26.04 25.72 1.88
N ALA A 11 25.01 25.31 1.15
CA ALA A 11 24.19 24.14 1.37
C ALA A 11 25.04 22.86 1.45
N LEU A 12 24.70 22.05 2.46
CA LEU A 12 25.04 20.64 2.56
C LEU A 12 24.75 19.95 1.23
N SER A 13 25.73 19.18 0.77
CA SER A 13 25.66 18.22 -0.33
C SER A 13 24.44 17.32 -0.18
N ILE A 14 23.35 17.67 -0.87
CA ILE A 14 22.20 16.79 -1.05
C ILE A 14 22.57 15.83 -2.17
N SER A 15 23.02 14.63 -1.81
CA SER A 15 23.06 13.50 -2.73
C SER A 15 21.63 13.23 -3.19
N THR A 16 21.26 13.74 -4.37
CA THR A 16 20.00 13.41 -5.03
C THR A 16 19.98 11.91 -5.31
N PRO A 17 19.08 11.11 -4.72
CA PRO A 17 18.91 9.76 -5.19
C PRO A 17 18.29 9.84 -6.59
N SER A 18 19.02 9.35 -7.58
CA SER A 18 18.60 9.22 -8.97
C SER A 18 17.48 8.17 -9.14
N PHE A 19 16.35 8.33 -8.46
CA PHE A 19 15.09 7.67 -8.81
C PHE A 19 14.48 8.40 -10.00
N ALA A 20 15.16 8.31 -11.14
CA ALA A 20 14.65 8.85 -12.40
C ALA A 20 13.65 7.84 -13.02
N LEU A 21 12.43 8.34 -13.28
CA LEU A 21 11.49 7.86 -14.31
C LEU A 21 10.70 6.55 -14.08
N MET A 22 10.31 6.22 -12.85
CA MET A 22 9.09 5.42 -12.67
C MET A 22 7.91 6.36 -12.42
N LEU A 23 6.86 6.26 -13.25
CA LEU A 23 5.61 6.96 -12.96
C LEU A 23 5.13 6.52 -11.56
N PRO A 24 4.69 7.46 -10.71
CA PRO A 24 4.17 7.09 -9.40
C PRO A 24 2.98 6.14 -9.57
N PRO A 25 2.81 5.15 -8.67
CA PRO A 25 1.66 4.27 -8.72
C PRO A 25 0.38 5.10 -8.67
N SER A 26 -0.59 4.76 -9.52
CA SER A 26 -1.89 5.45 -9.55
C SER A 26 -2.77 5.12 -8.35
N ALA A 27 -2.51 4.00 -7.68
CA ALA A 27 -3.11 3.67 -6.41
C ALA A 27 -2.24 2.66 -5.65
N THR A 28 -2.37 2.68 -4.32
CA THR A 28 -1.76 1.73 -3.42
C THR A 28 -2.86 1.12 -2.56
N LYS A 29 -2.80 -0.19 -2.36
CA LYS A 29 -3.71 -0.93 -1.47
C LYS A 29 -2.87 -1.71 -0.46
N THR A 30 -3.17 -1.52 0.82
CA THR A 30 -2.69 -2.42 1.89
C THR A 30 -3.65 -3.60 2.00
N ILE A 31 -3.09 -4.80 2.00
CA ILE A 31 -3.76 -6.07 2.24
C ILE A 31 -3.30 -6.55 3.62
N CYS A 32 -4.23 -6.88 4.51
CA CYS A 32 -3.91 -7.33 5.86
C CYS A 32 -4.14 -8.82 5.99
N LEU A 33 -3.09 -9.61 6.17
CA LEU A 33 -3.19 -11.06 6.32
C LEU A 33 -2.98 -11.43 7.77
N ASP A 34 -3.82 -12.30 8.32
CA ASP A 34 -3.53 -12.90 9.63
C ASP A 34 -2.19 -13.63 9.58
N SER A 35 -1.45 -13.65 10.67
CA SER A 35 -0.23 -14.44 10.75
C SER A 35 -0.41 -15.63 11.69
N TYR A 36 0.23 -16.74 11.36
CA TYR A 36 0.34 -17.88 12.24
C TYR A 36 1.80 -18.34 12.32
N GLU A 37 2.17 -18.88 13.46
CA GLU A 37 3.53 -19.36 13.72
C GLU A 37 3.54 -20.89 13.63
N SER A 38 4.49 -21.46 12.87
CA SER A 38 4.70 -22.91 12.87
C SER A 38 5.31 -23.38 14.19
N GLU A 39 5.30 -24.70 14.41
CA GLU A 39 5.98 -25.35 15.52
C GLU A 39 7.50 -25.06 15.56
N THR A 40 8.07 -24.65 14.44
CA THR A 40 9.50 -24.27 14.31
C THR A 40 9.75 -22.77 14.50
N GLY A 41 8.72 -21.98 14.82
CA GLY A 41 8.82 -20.53 15.03
C GLY A 41 8.79 -19.69 13.76
N ALA A 42 8.49 -20.27 12.59
CA ALA A 42 8.40 -19.52 11.35
C ALA A 42 7.01 -18.87 11.23
N LYS A 43 6.96 -17.58 10.86
CA LYS A 43 5.71 -16.86 10.65
C LYS A 43 5.23 -17.02 9.21
N PHE A 44 3.97 -17.38 9.06
CA PHE A 44 3.30 -17.54 7.78
C PHE A 44 2.13 -16.58 7.67
N ALA A 45 1.89 -16.11 6.46
CA ALA A 45 0.72 -15.31 6.15
C ALA A 45 -0.49 -16.22 5.89
N GLY A 46 -1.64 -15.80 6.39
CA GLY A 46 -2.94 -16.38 6.07
C GLY A 46 -3.38 -16.03 4.65
N ASN A 47 -4.50 -16.62 4.25
CA ASN A 47 -4.94 -16.62 2.85
C ASN A 47 -6.02 -15.58 2.53
N CYS A 48 -6.36 -14.67 3.45
CA CYS A 48 -7.49 -13.77 3.28
C CYS A 48 -7.19 -12.35 3.79
N ASP A 49 -7.76 -11.36 3.10
CA ASP A 49 -7.57 -9.93 3.35
C ASP A 49 -8.54 -9.44 4.45
N GLN A 50 -8.01 -9.17 5.63
CA GLN A 50 -8.71 -8.68 6.81
C GLN A 50 -8.81 -7.15 6.86
N ALA A 51 -8.31 -6.41 5.86
CA ALA A 51 -8.27 -4.95 5.92
C ALA A 51 -9.66 -4.33 6.12
N ALA A 52 -10.69 -4.91 5.50
CA ALA A 52 -12.06 -4.50 5.69
C ALA A 52 -12.62 -4.92 7.07
N ASN A 53 -12.33 -6.14 7.53
CA ASN A 53 -12.73 -6.60 8.86
C ASN A 53 -12.17 -5.69 9.95
N ASN A 54 -10.91 -5.26 9.84
CA ASN A 54 -10.30 -4.34 10.80
C ASN A 54 -11.08 -3.02 10.90
N LYS A 55 -11.59 -2.53 9.77
CA LYS A 55 -12.40 -1.30 9.73
C LYS A 55 -13.79 -1.52 10.32
N GLU A 56 -14.48 -2.59 9.95
CA GLU A 56 -15.81 -2.94 10.49
C GLU A 56 -15.77 -3.19 12.01
N LEU A 57 -14.71 -3.84 12.48
CA LEU A 57 -14.48 -4.13 13.90
C LEU A 57 -13.83 -2.96 14.66
N ALA A 58 -13.53 -1.85 13.98
CA ALA A 58 -12.86 -0.67 14.55
C ALA A 58 -11.59 -1.00 15.36
N LEU A 59 -10.77 -1.93 14.84
CA LEU A 59 -9.54 -2.34 15.52
C LEU A 59 -8.49 -1.22 15.48
N PRO A 60 -7.65 -1.10 16.53
CA PRO A 60 -6.51 -0.19 16.49
C PRO A 60 -5.53 -0.64 15.40
N LEU A 61 -5.25 0.25 14.45
CA LEU A 61 -4.33 -0.01 13.34
C LEU A 61 -2.94 0.52 13.68
N LEU A 62 -1.92 -0.21 13.24
CA LEU A 62 -0.53 0.23 13.23
C LEU A 62 -0.30 1.21 12.06
N ASP A 63 0.87 1.83 12.01
CA ASP A 63 1.27 2.77 10.93
C ASP A 63 1.23 2.15 9.53
N ASN A 64 1.33 0.83 9.44
CA ASN A 64 1.24 0.08 8.18
C ASN A 64 -0.21 -0.12 7.68
N GLY A 65 -1.23 0.28 8.46
CA GLY A 65 -2.64 0.17 8.13
C GLY A 65 -3.31 -1.16 8.50
N CYS A 66 -2.60 -2.08 9.16
CA CYS A 66 -3.13 -3.35 9.64
C CYS A 66 -3.18 -3.40 11.17
N ALA A 67 -3.99 -4.32 11.73
CA ALA A 67 -4.04 -4.54 13.17
C ALA A 67 -2.80 -5.29 13.65
N ASP A 68 -2.56 -5.28 14.97
CA ASP A 68 -1.44 -6.03 15.56
C ASP A 68 -1.58 -7.54 15.28
N GLY A 69 -0.43 -8.21 15.08
CA GLY A 69 -0.39 -9.64 14.73
C GLY A 69 -0.70 -9.96 13.26
N GLN A 70 -0.97 -8.96 12.41
CA GLN A 70 -1.17 -9.15 10.97
C GLN A 70 0.08 -8.81 10.14
N ILE A 71 0.24 -9.50 9.01
CA ILE A 71 1.23 -9.20 7.98
C ILE A 71 0.59 -8.23 6.98
N ALA A 72 1.18 -7.04 6.86
CA ALA A 72 0.77 -6.04 5.87
C ALA A 72 1.49 -6.28 4.54
N LEU A 73 0.73 -6.51 3.47
CA LEU A 73 1.24 -6.53 2.10
C LEU A 73 0.79 -5.28 1.36
N THR A 74 1.70 -4.62 0.68
CA THR A 74 1.38 -3.43 -0.12
C THR A 74 1.32 -3.82 -1.59
N SER A 75 0.15 -3.67 -2.22
CA SER A 75 -0.01 -3.81 -3.67
C SER A 75 -0.15 -2.44 -4.31
N VAL A 76 0.44 -2.28 -5.49
CA VAL A 76 0.40 -1.04 -6.27
C VAL A 76 -0.32 -1.30 -7.59
N ALA A 77 -1.05 -0.29 -8.08
CA ALA A 77 -1.67 -0.29 -9.39
C ALA A 77 -1.07 0.83 -10.23
N TYR A 78 -0.63 0.49 -11.44
CA TYR A 78 -0.14 1.45 -12.43
C TYR A 78 -1.23 1.79 -13.44
N PRO A 79 -1.23 3.01 -14.01
CA PRO A 79 -2.20 3.38 -15.03
C PRO A 79 -2.06 2.45 -16.26
N ALA A 80 -3.19 2.00 -16.80
CA ALA A 80 -3.26 1.01 -17.90
C ALA A 80 -2.55 1.46 -19.20
N SER A 81 -2.12 2.72 -19.29
CA SER A 81 -1.23 3.23 -20.34
C SER A 81 0.15 2.56 -20.37
N PHE A 82 0.55 1.81 -19.34
CA PHE A 82 1.79 1.02 -19.33
C PHE A 82 1.58 -0.49 -19.57
N VAL A 83 0.34 -0.99 -19.44
CA VAL A 83 -0.02 -2.40 -19.68
C VAL A 83 -0.68 -2.52 -21.06
N GLN A 84 -0.04 -1.99 -22.11
CA GLN A 84 -0.54 -2.08 -23.48
C GLN A 84 0.39 -2.91 -24.36
N ASN A 85 0.13 -4.21 -24.39
CA ASN A 85 0.33 -5.06 -25.58
C ASN A 85 -0.99 -5.76 -25.97
N SER A 86 -2.14 -5.12 -25.76
CA SER A 86 -3.42 -5.68 -26.20
C SER A 86 -4.39 -4.56 -26.62
N PRO A 87 -4.59 -4.35 -27.94
CA PRO A 87 -5.38 -3.26 -28.47
C PRO A 87 -6.86 -3.64 -28.47
N LYS A 88 -7.51 -3.83 -27.30
CA LYS A 88 -8.94 -4.19 -27.29
C LYS A 88 -9.71 -4.07 -25.97
N GLN A 89 -9.42 -3.12 -25.06
CA GLN A 89 -10.37 -2.83 -23.97
C GLN A 89 -10.48 -1.33 -23.65
N LYS A 90 -11.33 -0.63 -24.42
CA LYS A 90 -11.98 0.62 -23.99
C LYS A 90 -13.31 0.25 -23.32
N LYS A 91 -13.34 0.06 -22.00
CA LYS A 91 -14.55 0.19 -21.14
C LYS A 91 -14.16 -0.09 -19.68
N ASN A 92 -14.34 0.90 -18.80
CA ASN A 92 -14.13 0.81 -17.35
C ASN A 92 -12.78 0.23 -16.92
N THR A 93 -11.73 1.05 -16.97
CA THR A 93 -10.42 0.71 -16.43
C THR A 93 -10.50 0.66 -14.89
N LYS A 94 -10.99 -0.46 -14.34
CA LYS A 94 -10.74 -0.77 -12.93
C LYS A 94 -9.24 -0.86 -12.74
N LEU A 95 -8.71 -0.14 -11.76
CA LEU A 95 -7.33 -0.28 -11.31
C LEU A 95 -7.11 -1.76 -10.98
N LYS A 96 -6.23 -2.42 -11.72
CA LYS A 96 -5.84 -3.81 -11.44
C LYS A 96 -4.61 -3.76 -10.55
N PHE A 97 -4.75 -4.30 -9.35
CA PHE A 97 -3.64 -4.50 -8.44
C PHE A 97 -2.93 -5.81 -8.81
N ASP A 98 -1.61 -5.86 -8.70
CA ASP A 98 -0.84 -7.07 -9.04
C ASP A 98 -1.14 -8.24 -8.10
N ILE A 99 -1.67 -7.94 -6.91
CA ILE A 99 -2.04 -8.92 -5.89
C ILE A 99 -3.50 -8.70 -5.54
N GLU A 100 -4.32 -9.72 -5.79
CA GLU A 100 -5.72 -9.77 -5.38
C GLU A 100 -5.90 -10.95 -4.42
N ILE A 101 -6.18 -10.64 -3.15
CA ILE A 101 -6.53 -11.62 -2.12
C ILE A 101 -7.97 -11.35 -1.71
N ASN A 102 -8.77 -12.41 -1.61
CA ASN A 102 -10.18 -12.29 -1.25
C ASN A 102 -10.35 -11.80 0.18
N ASN A 103 -11.36 -10.95 0.39
CA ASN A 103 -11.72 -10.43 1.71
C ASN A 103 -12.37 -11.54 2.56
N CYS A 104 -12.03 -11.59 3.85
CA CYS A 104 -12.57 -12.57 4.80
C CYS A 104 -13.96 -12.20 5.35
N LEU A 105 -14.49 -11.01 5.03
CA LEU A 105 -15.81 -10.60 5.48
C LEU A 105 -16.89 -11.59 5.01
N PRO A 106 -17.70 -12.18 5.91
CA PRO A 106 -18.82 -13.00 5.49
C PRO A 106 -19.80 -12.14 4.69
N PRO A 107 -20.37 -12.65 3.58
CA PRO A 107 -21.49 -11.99 2.94
C PRO A 107 -22.67 -12.01 3.94
N ASN A 108 -23.02 -10.85 4.50
CA ASN A 108 -24.17 -10.61 5.39
C ASN A 108 -24.00 -10.93 6.89
N VAL A 109 -23.08 -10.26 7.59
CA VAL A 109 -23.28 -10.08 9.04
C VAL A 109 -24.20 -8.89 9.25
N ALA A 110 -25.51 -9.10 9.08
CA ALA A 110 -26.48 -8.22 9.72
C ALA A 110 -26.26 -8.37 11.24
N GLN A 111 -25.79 -7.32 11.89
CA GLN A 111 -25.83 -7.24 13.35
C GLN A 111 -27.31 -7.30 13.76
N LEU A 112 -27.68 -8.36 14.50
CA LEU A 112 -28.96 -8.47 15.21
C LEU A 112 -29.01 -7.49 16.37
#